data_AF-A0A8C6L7Z0-F1
#
_entry.id   AF-A0A8C6L7Z0-F1
#
_cell.length_a   1.000
_cell.length_b   1.000
_cell.length_c   1.000
_cell.angle_alpha   90.00
_cell.angle_beta   90.00
_cell.angle_gamma   90.00
#
_symmetry.space_group_name_H-M   'P 1'
#
loop_
_entity.id
_entity.type
_entity.pdbx_description
1 polymer ?
#
loop_
_entity_poly.entity_id
_entity_poly.type
_entity_poly.pdbx_seq_one_letter_code
_entity_poly.pdbx_strand_id
1 'polypeptide(L)'
;MLPLGKLEWKLRCLNLYNVLLVCFFRWKNTRCAGGDHMEKPSSSERAAPEEKTGLVEDNADPKGAEGGQADAQTSRKSSSRSSRKSFRLDYRLEEEVTKSCLDKNGRWTNPWPTWRFPSYTMLLRFLLLEKNHSNVPTSKETLDSELPVMEPYFVRSPDLSDSRPGLRVTWLGHATVLVEMEGVNILTDPIFSQRASPFQFMGPKRYRGPPCSVEQLPRIDAVLISHSHFDHLDAGSVASLNARFGGELRWFVPLGLMDWLVKMGCENVMELDWWEENCVPGHDNVTFVCTPSQHWSKRTGWDDNKSLWGSWSVLGPSFRFFFAGDTGYCSSFQEIGRRFGPFDLAAIPIGAYQPRYVMRGQHVDPEEAVQIHQDLQAKQSVAIHWGTFALAYENYLEPPVRLREALEQKGLKPESFFTLHHGESRLIATRDPDVFD
;
A
#
# COMPACT_ATOMS: atom_id res chain seq x y z
N MET A 1 22.00 27.87 -26.64
CA MET A 1 20.56 27.99 -26.31
C MET A 1 19.90 26.63 -26.53
N LEU A 2 19.66 25.86 -25.46
CA LEU A 2 18.92 24.59 -25.53
C LEU A 2 17.41 24.89 -25.67
N PRO A 3 16.66 24.15 -26.49
CA PRO A 3 15.26 24.46 -26.74
C PRO A 3 14.41 24.09 -25.52
N LEU A 4 13.80 25.11 -24.90
CA LEU A 4 12.92 25.03 -23.72
C LEU A 4 11.79 23.99 -23.84
N GLY A 5 11.37 23.65 -25.06
CA GLY A 5 10.28 22.67 -25.32
C GLY A 5 10.60 21.21 -24.98
N LYS A 6 11.87 20.78 -24.98
CA LYS A 6 12.24 19.40 -24.58
C LYS A 6 12.24 19.21 -23.06
N LEU A 7 12.46 20.28 -22.29
CA LEU A 7 12.48 20.24 -20.83
C LEU A 7 11.05 20.18 -20.26
N GLU A 8 10.12 20.95 -20.85
CA GLU A 8 8.70 20.90 -20.49
C GLU A 8 8.08 19.51 -20.72
N TRP A 9 8.43 18.82 -21.80
CA TRP A 9 7.90 17.48 -22.07
C TRP A 9 8.43 16.41 -21.10
N LYS A 10 9.74 16.44 -20.77
CA LYS A 10 10.32 15.53 -19.76
C LYS A 10 9.73 15.74 -18.36
N LEU A 11 9.31 16.96 -18.03
CA LEU A 11 8.64 17.30 -16.77
C LEU A 11 7.15 16.91 -16.72
N ARG A 12 6.49 16.73 -17.87
CA ARG A 12 5.06 16.42 -17.98
C ARG A 12 4.74 14.91 -17.92
N CYS A 13 5.71 14.04 -18.19
CA CYS A 13 5.48 12.59 -18.33
C CYS A 13 5.70 11.76 -17.07
N LEU A 14 6.27 12.30 -15.99
CA LEU A 14 6.60 11.52 -14.81
C LEU A 14 6.02 12.15 -13.55
N ASN A 15 5.76 11.29 -12.56
CA ASN A 15 5.74 11.66 -11.14
C ASN A 15 7.05 12.35 -10.68
N LEU A 16 8.03 12.61 -11.57
CA LEU A 16 9.16 13.51 -11.31
C LEU A 16 8.77 14.96 -11.10
N TYR A 17 7.54 15.41 -11.39
CA TYR A 17 7.12 16.72 -10.88
C TYR A 17 7.24 16.76 -9.35
N ASN A 18 6.90 15.65 -8.68
CA ASN A 18 7.11 15.47 -7.24
C ASN A 18 8.60 15.29 -6.90
N VAL A 19 9.33 14.39 -7.56
CA VAL A 19 10.76 14.12 -7.26
C VAL A 19 11.69 15.31 -7.58
N LEU A 20 11.36 16.16 -8.57
CA LEU A 20 12.12 17.37 -8.91
C LEU A 20 11.72 18.56 -8.04
N LEU A 21 10.47 18.68 -7.60
CA LEU A 21 10.12 19.62 -6.54
C LEU A 21 10.87 19.30 -5.23
N VAL A 22 11.01 18.02 -4.86
CA VAL A 22 11.83 17.57 -3.71
C VAL A 22 13.24 18.15 -3.80
N CYS A 23 13.81 18.16 -5.00
CA CYS A 23 15.16 18.64 -5.22
C CYS A 23 15.28 20.17 -5.21
N PHE A 24 14.33 20.87 -5.83
CA PHE A 24 14.34 22.33 -5.97
C PHE A 24 14.12 23.04 -4.62
N PHE A 25 13.37 22.44 -3.69
CA PHE A 25 13.13 23.01 -2.35
C PHE A 25 14.22 22.66 -1.31
N ARG A 26 14.86 21.48 -1.39
CA ARG A 26 16.05 21.20 -0.55
C ARG A 26 17.18 22.20 -0.81
N TRP A 27 17.31 22.71 -2.02
CA TRP A 27 18.28 23.76 -2.39
C TRP A 27 18.08 25.09 -1.63
N LYS A 28 16.81 25.51 -1.38
CA LYS A 28 16.53 26.75 -0.64
C LYS A 28 16.85 26.63 0.85
N ASN A 29 16.64 25.46 1.46
CA ASN A 29 16.93 25.26 2.89
C ASN A 29 18.42 25.08 3.20
N THR A 30 19.26 24.67 2.25
CA THR A 30 20.73 24.64 2.41
C THR A 30 21.41 26.00 2.25
N ARG A 31 20.73 27.04 1.79
CA ARG A 31 21.32 28.39 1.61
C ARG A 31 21.14 29.33 2.80
N CYS A 32 20.46 28.92 3.87
CA CYS A 32 20.28 29.75 5.07
C CYS A 32 21.08 29.26 6.30
N ALA A 33 22.00 28.31 6.13
CA ALA A 33 22.91 27.87 7.18
C ALA A 33 24.34 27.85 6.64
N GLY A 34 25.00 29.01 6.66
CA GLY A 34 26.34 29.17 6.13
C GLY A 34 26.93 30.53 6.45
N GLY A 35 27.29 30.72 7.71
CA GLY A 35 28.06 31.86 8.18
C GLY A 35 28.19 31.80 9.70
N ASP A 36 29.22 31.13 10.22
CA ASP A 36 30.27 31.88 10.91
C ASP A 36 31.47 31.04 11.32
N HIS A 37 32.59 31.76 11.25
CA HIS A 37 33.99 31.55 11.56
C HIS A 37 34.47 30.40 12.43
N MET A 38 35.60 29.87 11.97
CA MET A 38 36.54 28.96 12.62
C MET A 38 37.62 29.80 13.32
N GLU A 39 37.73 29.70 14.65
CA GLU A 39 38.95 30.06 15.40
C GLU A 39 39.31 28.95 16.40
N LYS A 40 40.62 28.77 16.57
CA LYS A 40 41.33 27.66 17.24
C LYS A 40 41.59 27.95 18.74
N PRO A 41 42.07 26.96 19.52
CA PRO A 41 41.85 26.88 20.98
C PRO A 41 42.95 27.54 21.82
N SER A 42 42.62 27.86 23.07
CA SER A 42 43.60 28.12 24.13
C SER A 42 43.29 27.37 25.43
N SER A 43 44.36 27.11 26.16
CA SER A 43 44.60 26.15 27.24
C SER A 43 44.19 26.57 28.67
N SER A 44 44.25 25.58 29.57
CA SER A 44 44.32 25.63 31.05
C SER A 44 42.98 25.85 31.77
N GLU A 45 42.58 25.18 32.87
CA GLU A 45 43.30 24.56 34.00
C GLU A 45 42.57 23.32 34.58
N ARG A 46 43.25 22.68 35.53
CA ARG A 46 42.95 21.44 36.28
C ARG A 46 41.75 21.58 37.24
N ALA A 47 41.00 20.49 37.45
CA ALA A 47 40.90 19.76 38.73
C ALA A 47 39.79 18.68 38.65
N ALA A 48 40.08 17.51 39.22
CA ALA A 48 39.15 16.39 39.50
C ALA A 48 39.17 16.15 41.03
N PRO A 49 38.54 15.08 41.55
CA PRO A 49 37.10 14.76 41.58
C PRO A 49 36.61 14.57 43.05
N GLU A 50 35.31 14.43 43.31
CA GLU A 50 34.85 13.72 44.52
C GLU A 50 33.66 12.81 44.22
N GLU A 51 33.89 11.54 44.50
CA GLU A 51 33.00 10.41 44.55
C GLU A 51 32.50 10.28 46.00
N LYS A 52 31.22 9.99 46.23
CA LYS A 52 30.80 9.37 47.49
C LYS A 52 29.53 8.52 47.34
N THR A 53 29.79 7.25 47.56
CA THR A 53 28.95 6.09 47.83
C THR A 53 27.99 6.27 49.01
N GLY A 54 26.86 5.55 48.98
CA GLY A 54 26.01 5.28 50.15
C GLY A 54 24.92 4.25 49.85
N LEU A 55 25.14 3.03 50.32
CA LEU A 55 24.27 1.84 50.28
C LEU A 55 23.25 1.83 51.44
N VAL A 56 22.45 0.74 51.46
CA VAL A 56 21.64 0.11 52.55
C VAL A 56 20.12 0.36 52.38
N GLU A 57 19.34 -0.61 51.87
CA GLU A 57 18.67 -1.75 52.58
C GLU A 57 17.69 -1.23 53.69
N ASP A 58 16.48 -1.73 53.93
CA ASP A 58 15.95 -3.07 53.77
C ASP A 58 14.41 -3.10 54.02
N ASN A 59 13.74 -4.10 53.45
CA ASN A 59 12.57 -4.87 53.92
C ASN A 59 11.44 -4.26 54.78
N ALA A 60 10.18 -4.48 54.37
CA ALA A 60 9.24 -5.43 55.02
C ALA A 60 7.74 -5.13 54.71
N ASP A 61 7.09 -6.09 54.03
CA ASP A 61 5.70 -6.54 54.32
C ASP A 61 5.83 -7.72 55.32
N PRO A 62 4.80 -8.22 56.07
CA PRO A 62 3.44 -8.50 55.57
C PRO A 62 2.27 -8.58 56.62
N LYS A 63 1.08 -9.00 56.12
CA LYS A 63 0.01 -9.85 56.74
C LYS A 63 -1.29 -9.24 57.33
N GLY A 64 -2.41 -9.65 56.68
CA GLY A 64 -3.59 -10.35 57.26
C GLY A 64 -4.66 -9.48 57.96
N ALA A 65 -5.92 -9.90 58.15
CA ALA A 65 -6.86 -10.89 57.61
C ALA A 65 -8.24 -10.56 58.23
N GLU A 66 -9.34 -11.11 57.67
CA GLU A 66 -10.70 -11.23 58.27
C GLU A 66 -11.54 -9.93 58.39
N GLY A 67 -12.87 -9.87 58.21
CA GLY A 67 -13.96 -10.85 58.05
C GLY A 67 -15.25 -10.19 58.58
N GLY A 68 -16.36 -10.22 57.83
CA GLY A 68 -17.65 -9.67 58.30
C GLY A 68 -18.81 -9.70 57.28
N GLN A 69 -19.72 -10.67 57.44
CA GLN A 69 -21.09 -10.75 56.90
C GLN A 69 -22.00 -9.68 57.55
N ALA A 70 -23.19 -9.28 57.12
CA ALA A 70 -24.02 -9.36 55.90
C ALA A 70 -25.21 -8.42 56.17
N ASP A 71 -25.78 -7.74 55.17
CA ASP A 71 -27.24 -7.49 55.13
C ASP A 71 -27.74 -7.04 53.75
N ALA A 72 -29.03 -7.29 53.55
CA ALA A 72 -29.64 -7.61 52.28
C ALA A 72 -30.07 -6.44 51.39
N GLN A 73 -30.32 -6.81 50.13
CA GLN A 73 -31.38 -6.29 49.26
C GLN A 73 -31.03 -5.07 48.40
N THR A 74 -30.62 -5.29 47.14
CA THR A 74 -31.17 -4.55 45.98
C THR A 74 -30.72 -5.14 44.63
N SER A 75 -31.72 -5.25 43.74
CA SER A 75 -31.71 -5.40 42.28
C SER A 75 -30.66 -6.29 41.59
N ARG A 76 -31.16 -7.42 41.09
CA ARG A 76 -30.60 -8.18 39.97
C ARG A 76 -30.38 -7.27 38.75
N LYS A 77 -29.13 -7.06 38.36
CA LYS A 77 -28.74 -6.80 36.96
C LYS A 77 -27.76 -7.87 36.56
N SER A 78 -28.24 -8.84 35.78
CA SER A 78 -27.41 -9.89 35.18
C SER A 78 -26.49 -9.26 34.13
N SER A 79 -25.26 -8.97 34.50
CA SER A 79 -24.18 -8.73 33.54
C SER A 79 -23.77 -10.07 32.94
N SER A 80 -24.39 -10.49 31.85
CA SER A 80 -23.89 -11.58 31.02
C SER A 80 -22.64 -11.08 30.29
N ARG A 81 -21.48 -11.21 30.94
CA ARG A 81 -20.18 -11.30 30.25
C ARG A 81 -20.19 -12.59 29.43
N SER A 82 -20.80 -12.54 28.25
CA SER A 82 -20.61 -13.55 27.22
C SER A 82 -19.20 -13.36 26.68
N SER A 83 -18.27 -14.20 27.13
CA SER A 83 -16.97 -14.36 26.50
C SER A 83 -17.21 -14.90 25.09
N ARG A 84 -17.40 -14.00 24.13
CA ARG A 84 -17.40 -14.34 22.71
C ARG A 84 -15.99 -14.80 22.37
N LYS A 85 -15.81 -16.12 22.28
CA LYS A 85 -14.66 -16.73 21.63
C LYS A 85 -14.73 -16.34 20.16
N SER A 86 -14.16 -15.18 19.80
CA SER A 86 -13.83 -14.94 18.41
C SER A 86 -12.75 -15.94 18.02
N PHE A 87 -12.88 -16.51 16.83
CA PHE A 87 -11.90 -17.42 16.26
C PHE A 87 -10.66 -16.59 15.85
N ARG A 88 -9.94 -16.05 16.84
CA ARG A 88 -8.64 -15.42 16.62
C ARG A 88 -7.65 -16.54 16.38
N LEU A 89 -7.34 -16.80 15.11
CA LEU A 89 -6.14 -17.54 14.76
C LEU A 89 -4.97 -16.85 15.49
N ASP A 90 -4.24 -17.58 16.33
CA ASP A 90 -3.19 -17.03 17.16
C ASP A 90 -1.89 -16.86 16.35
N TYR A 91 -1.90 -15.95 15.37
CA TYR A 91 -0.70 -15.50 14.63
C TYR A 91 0.12 -14.46 15.41
N ARG A 92 -0.15 -14.34 16.72
CA ARG A 92 0.48 -13.37 17.63
C ARG A 92 1.66 -13.97 18.40
N LEU A 93 2.28 -15.02 17.86
CA LEU A 93 3.66 -15.30 18.24
C LEU A 93 4.46 -14.04 17.93
N GLU A 94 5.02 -13.41 18.97
CA GLU A 94 5.89 -12.24 18.89
C GLU A 94 7.21 -12.65 18.20
N GLU A 95 7.16 -12.94 16.91
CA GLU A 95 8.35 -12.76 16.08
C GLU A 95 8.65 -11.26 16.07
N GLU A 96 9.93 -10.90 16.22
CA GLU A 96 10.40 -9.54 16.00
C GLU A 96 10.12 -9.16 14.55
N VAL A 97 8.96 -8.56 14.31
CA VAL A 97 8.59 -7.97 13.03
C VAL A 97 9.22 -6.59 12.88
N THR A 98 9.56 -6.22 11.66
CA THR A 98 10.09 -4.90 11.35
C THR A 98 9.02 -3.84 11.61
N LYS A 99 9.24 -2.96 12.59
CA LYS A 99 8.30 -1.88 12.95
C LYS A 99 8.52 -0.63 12.10
N SER A 100 7.45 0.14 11.92
CA SER A 100 7.55 1.47 11.33
C SER A 100 8.38 2.39 12.24
N CYS A 101 9.03 3.40 11.66
CA CYS A 101 9.82 4.36 12.44
C CYS A 101 9.85 5.74 11.79
N LEU A 102 9.94 6.75 12.66
CA LEU A 102 10.02 8.16 12.31
C LEU A 102 11.46 8.67 12.43
N ASP A 103 11.84 9.59 11.55
CA ASP A 103 13.05 10.39 11.71
C ASP A 103 12.86 11.48 12.78
N LYS A 104 13.95 12.19 13.09
CA LYS A 104 13.95 13.32 14.04
C LYS A 104 13.01 14.48 13.68
N ASN A 105 12.49 14.52 12.45
CA ASN A 105 11.57 15.54 11.96
C ASN A 105 10.12 15.03 11.90
N GLY A 106 9.84 13.83 12.44
CA GLY A 106 8.52 13.22 12.39
C GLY A 106 8.13 12.74 10.99
N ARG A 107 9.08 12.35 10.14
CA ARG A 107 8.83 11.76 8.82
C ARG A 107 9.09 10.26 8.85
N TRP A 108 8.20 9.48 8.26
CA TRP A 108 8.36 8.03 8.15
C TRP A 108 9.59 7.66 7.33
N THR A 109 10.26 6.57 7.73
CA THR A 109 11.50 6.10 7.09
C THR A 109 11.44 4.63 6.74
N ASN A 110 12.22 4.24 5.73
CA ASN A 110 12.41 2.84 5.38
C ASN A 110 13.51 2.23 6.24
N PRO A 111 13.25 1.13 6.97
CA PRO A 111 14.24 0.46 7.81
C PRO A 111 15.19 -0.46 7.03
N TRP A 112 14.86 -0.82 5.78
CA TRP A 112 15.61 -1.83 5.04
C TRP A 112 16.85 -1.28 4.32
N PRO A 113 17.97 -2.03 4.30
CA PRO A 113 19.20 -1.63 3.60
C PRO A 113 19.05 -1.59 2.07
N THR A 114 18.01 -2.25 1.54
CA THR A 114 17.62 -2.20 0.12
C THR A 114 17.03 -0.85 -0.28
N TRP A 115 16.56 -0.04 0.68
CA TRP A 115 16.06 1.30 0.40
C TRP A 115 17.18 2.23 -0.04
N ARG A 116 17.02 2.81 -1.22
CA ARG A 116 17.88 3.86 -1.75
C ARG A 116 17.04 4.89 -2.47
N PHE A 117 16.89 6.06 -1.86
CA PHE A 117 16.29 7.19 -2.57
C PHE A 117 17.27 7.70 -3.65
N PRO A 118 16.79 8.02 -4.87
CA PRO A 118 17.64 8.53 -5.93
C PRO A 118 18.42 9.78 -5.51
N SER A 119 19.74 9.78 -5.72
CA SER A 119 20.55 10.97 -5.50
C SER A 119 20.28 12.04 -6.55
N TYR A 120 20.63 13.29 -6.24
CA TYR A 120 20.53 14.40 -7.19
C TYR A 120 21.26 14.15 -8.51
N THR A 121 22.44 13.53 -8.46
CA THR A 121 23.23 13.21 -9.64
C THR A 121 22.55 12.14 -10.49
N MET A 122 21.90 11.14 -9.85
CA MET A 122 21.07 10.14 -10.53
C MET A 122 19.86 10.77 -11.20
N LEU A 123 19.16 11.68 -10.51
CA LEU A 123 17.99 12.38 -11.05
C LEU A 123 18.36 13.32 -12.20
N LEU A 124 19.49 14.02 -12.10
CA LEU A 124 20.00 14.86 -13.17
C LEU A 124 20.41 14.02 -14.38
N ARG A 125 21.11 12.90 -14.16
CA ARG A 125 21.44 11.93 -15.21
C ARG A 125 20.18 11.42 -15.89
N PHE A 126 19.18 11.03 -15.12
CA PHE A 126 17.89 10.57 -15.62
C PHE A 126 17.24 11.63 -16.52
N LEU A 127 17.14 12.87 -16.03
CA LEU A 127 16.55 13.97 -16.77
C LEU A 127 17.29 14.30 -18.06
N LEU A 128 18.61 14.29 -18.06
CA LEU A 128 19.41 14.73 -19.20
C LEU A 128 19.64 13.61 -20.22
N LEU A 129 19.99 12.42 -19.74
CA LEU A 129 20.55 11.35 -20.56
C LEU A 129 19.57 10.21 -20.82
N GLU A 130 18.61 9.97 -19.92
CA GLU A 130 17.69 8.86 -20.09
C GLU A 130 16.67 9.16 -21.19
N LYS A 131 16.48 8.18 -22.07
CA LYS A 131 15.49 8.20 -23.13
C LYS A 131 14.23 7.50 -22.64
N ASN A 132 13.09 8.08 -22.95
CA ASN A 132 11.81 7.44 -22.67
C ASN A 132 11.60 6.30 -23.66
N HIS A 133 11.51 5.07 -23.17
CA HIS A 133 11.25 3.87 -23.96
C HIS A 133 9.84 3.31 -23.74
N SER A 134 8.92 4.13 -23.20
CA SER A 134 7.56 3.68 -22.89
C SER A 134 6.78 3.25 -24.13
N ASN A 135 7.06 3.85 -25.29
CA ASN A 135 6.53 3.46 -26.61
C ASN A 135 5.00 3.26 -26.65
N VAL A 136 4.24 3.97 -25.81
CA VAL A 136 2.78 3.88 -25.78
C VAL A 136 2.23 4.39 -27.12
N PRO A 137 1.47 3.56 -27.86
CA PRO A 137 0.86 3.97 -29.12
C PRO A 137 -0.14 5.10 -28.92
N THR A 138 -0.19 6.02 -29.88
CA THR A 138 -1.25 7.05 -29.92
C THR A 138 -2.52 6.55 -30.61
N SER A 139 -2.43 5.48 -31.42
CA SER A 139 -3.58 4.86 -32.08
C SER A 139 -4.41 4.09 -31.07
N LYS A 140 -5.72 4.36 -31.09
CA LYS A 140 -6.70 3.64 -30.28
C LYS A 140 -6.80 2.19 -30.73
N GLU A 141 -6.74 1.93 -32.02
CA GLU A 141 -6.86 0.60 -32.62
C GLU A 141 -5.73 -0.33 -32.15
N THR A 142 -4.49 0.16 -32.10
CA THR A 142 -3.35 -0.59 -31.56
C THR A 142 -3.55 -0.88 -30.07
N LEU A 143 -3.92 0.13 -29.28
CA LEU A 143 -4.15 -0.03 -27.85
C LEU A 143 -5.33 -0.97 -27.54
N ASP A 144 -6.41 -0.93 -28.32
CA ASP A 144 -7.58 -1.81 -28.16
C ASP A 144 -7.23 -3.26 -28.56
N SER A 145 -6.31 -3.46 -29.51
CA SER A 145 -5.84 -4.79 -29.91
C SER A 145 -4.90 -5.43 -28.88
N GLU A 146 -4.03 -4.65 -28.26
CA GLU A 146 -2.99 -5.17 -27.35
C GLU A 146 -3.40 -5.16 -25.88
N LEU A 147 -4.18 -4.14 -25.48
CA LEU A 147 -4.69 -3.94 -24.12
C LEU A 147 -6.19 -3.64 -24.16
N PRO A 148 -7.02 -4.64 -24.54
CA PRO A 148 -8.46 -4.46 -24.61
C PRO A 148 -9.03 -4.08 -23.23
N VAL A 149 -9.99 -3.15 -23.24
CA VAL A 149 -10.78 -2.81 -22.05
C VAL A 149 -12.11 -3.55 -22.16
N MET A 150 -12.25 -4.54 -21.30
CA MET A 150 -13.40 -5.43 -21.20
C MET A 150 -14.44 -4.83 -20.27
N GLU A 151 -15.71 -5.08 -20.57
CA GLU A 151 -16.80 -4.74 -19.65
C GLU A 151 -16.84 -5.77 -18.50
N PRO A 152 -16.75 -5.33 -17.22
CA PRO A 152 -16.74 -6.24 -16.08
C PRO A 152 -18.02 -7.08 -15.99
N TYR A 153 -17.91 -8.28 -15.42
CA TYR A 153 -19.04 -9.21 -15.35
C TYR A 153 -20.25 -8.62 -14.60
N PHE A 154 -20.02 -7.82 -13.55
CA PHE A 154 -21.07 -7.21 -12.73
C PHE A 154 -21.81 -6.07 -13.47
N VAL A 155 -21.24 -5.52 -14.54
CA VAL A 155 -21.95 -4.57 -15.41
C VAL A 155 -22.85 -5.33 -16.38
N ARG A 156 -22.33 -6.42 -16.96
CA ARG A 156 -23.08 -7.29 -17.90
C ARG A 156 -24.18 -8.09 -17.22
N SER A 157 -24.00 -8.47 -15.96
CA SER A 157 -24.90 -9.35 -15.21
C SER A 157 -24.85 -9.00 -13.71
N PRO A 158 -25.53 -7.91 -13.29
CA PRO A 158 -25.49 -7.42 -11.91
C PRO A 158 -25.95 -8.47 -10.88
N ASP A 159 -26.95 -9.27 -11.25
CA ASP A 159 -27.58 -10.29 -10.40
C ASP A 159 -26.65 -11.47 -10.05
N LEU A 160 -25.53 -11.64 -10.78
CA LEU A 160 -24.58 -12.72 -10.52
C LEU A 160 -23.60 -12.42 -9.38
N SER A 161 -23.51 -11.17 -8.91
CA SER A 161 -22.57 -10.79 -7.84
C SER A 161 -22.85 -11.48 -6.51
N ASP A 162 -24.10 -11.87 -6.24
CA ASP A 162 -24.51 -12.51 -4.98
C ASP A 162 -24.36 -14.04 -4.94
N SER A 163 -23.95 -14.68 -6.05
CA SER A 163 -24.29 -16.10 -6.28
C SER A 163 -23.18 -17.14 -6.14
N ARG A 164 -21.92 -16.78 -5.81
CA ARG A 164 -20.85 -17.79 -5.69
C ARG A 164 -19.97 -17.59 -4.46
N PRO A 165 -20.04 -18.48 -3.44
CA PRO A 165 -19.07 -18.47 -2.35
C PRO A 165 -17.68 -18.80 -2.91
N GLY A 166 -16.73 -17.90 -2.74
CA GLY A 166 -15.39 -18.04 -3.31
C GLY A 166 -14.53 -16.79 -3.19
N LEU A 167 -13.35 -16.86 -3.80
CA LEU A 167 -12.44 -15.73 -3.99
C LEU A 167 -12.43 -15.35 -5.46
N ARG A 168 -12.85 -14.12 -5.78
CA ARG A 168 -12.82 -13.56 -7.15
C ARG A 168 -12.04 -12.27 -7.17
N VAL A 169 -11.35 -12.02 -8.27
CA VAL A 169 -10.67 -10.74 -8.53
C VAL A 169 -11.09 -10.18 -9.89
N THR A 170 -11.27 -8.87 -9.96
CA THR A 170 -11.47 -8.10 -11.19
C THR A 170 -10.43 -6.99 -11.25
N TRP A 171 -9.65 -6.91 -12.33
CA TRP A 171 -8.66 -5.85 -12.48
C TRP A 171 -9.29 -4.63 -13.15
N LEU A 172 -9.37 -3.49 -12.45
CA LEU A 172 -9.96 -2.25 -12.96
C LEU A 172 -8.91 -1.30 -13.57
N GLY A 173 -7.68 -1.78 -13.69
CA GLY A 173 -6.53 -1.04 -14.20
C GLY A 173 -5.67 -0.45 -13.08
N HIS A 174 -4.39 -0.25 -13.38
CA HIS A 174 -3.36 0.21 -12.45
C HIS A 174 -3.29 -0.68 -11.21
N ALA A 175 -3.26 -0.09 -10.01
CA ALA A 175 -3.34 -0.80 -8.73
C ALA A 175 -4.78 -1.02 -8.23
N THR A 176 -5.79 -0.67 -9.04
CA THR A 176 -7.19 -0.85 -8.67
C THR A 176 -7.66 -2.26 -9.01
N VAL A 177 -7.89 -3.07 -7.97
CA VAL A 177 -8.56 -4.37 -8.08
C VAL A 177 -9.81 -4.39 -7.21
N LEU A 178 -10.87 -4.99 -7.72
CA LEU A 178 -12.03 -5.41 -6.93
C LEU A 178 -11.82 -6.88 -6.54
N VAL A 179 -11.83 -7.16 -5.24
CA VAL A 179 -11.72 -8.50 -4.67
C VAL A 179 -13.00 -8.82 -3.91
N GLU A 180 -13.56 -9.99 -4.19
CA GLU A 180 -14.78 -10.49 -3.57
C GLU A 180 -14.41 -11.77 -2.82
N MET A 181 -14.53 -11.74 -1.49
CA MET A 181 -14.19 -12.87 -0.62
C MET A 181 -14.98 -12.81 0.68
N GLU A 182 -15.39 -13.95 1.22
CA GLU A 182 -16.04 -14.04 2.54
C GLU A 182 -17.26 -13.11 2.72
N GLY A 183 -17.97 -12.83 1.61
CA GLY A 183 -19.10 -11.90 1.60
C GLY A 183 -18.73 -10.42 1.75
N VAL A 184 -17.46 -10.07 1.50
CA VAL A 184 -16.92 -8.70 1.56
C VAL A 184 -16.37 -8.32 0.18
N ASN A 185 -16.79 -7.16 -0.32
CA ASN A 185 -16.28 -6.56 -1.54
C ASN A 185 -15.25 -5.47 -1.22
N ILE A 186 -14.01 -5.72 -1.63
CA ILE A 186 -12.83 -4.93 -1.29
C ILE A 186 -12.29 -4.26 -2.55
N LEU A 187 -12.08 -2.95 -2.50
CA LEU A 187 -11.51 -2.17 -3.59
C LEU A 187 -10.15 -1.60 -3.18
N THR A 188 -9.10 -1.84 -3.96
CA THR A 188 -7.76 -1.32 -3.65
C THR A 188 -7.47 -0.05 -4.44
N ASP A 189 -6.77 0.92 -3.86
CA ASP A 189 -6.19 2.11 -4.51
C ASP A 189 -7.04 2.64 -5.69
N PRO A 190 -8.29 3.07 -5.44
CA PRO A 190 -9.22 3.37 -6.52
C PRO A 190 -8.84 4.64 -7.27
N ILE A 191 -8.59 4.50 -8.58
CA ILE A 191 -8.40 5.61 -9.52
C ILE A 191 -9.27 5.45 -10.78
N PHE A 192 -10.40 6.17 -10.80
CA PHE A 192 -11.33 6.27 -11.92
C PHE A 192 -11.10 7.55 -12.75
N SER A 193 -10.33 8.51 -12.23
CA SER A 193 -9.97 9.74 -12.95
C SER A 193 -9.09 9.46 -14.18
N GLN A 194 -9.10 10.42 -15.11
CA GLN A 194 -8.28 10.36 -16.33
C GLN A 194 -6.80 10.66 -16.07
N ARG A 195 -6.49 11.47 -15.05
CA ARG A 195 -5.12 11.80 -14.66
C ARG A 195 -4.83 11.50 -13.20
N ALA A 196 -3.66 10.94 -12.96
CA ALA A 196 -3.05 10.80 -11.65
C ALA A 196 -2.31 12.10 -11.29
N SER A 197 -3.06 13.12 -10.88
CA SER A 197 -2.52 14.47 -10.68
C SER A 197 -3.42 15.29 -9.77
N PRO A 198 -2.88 16.29 -9.04
CA PRO A 198 -3.72 17.27 -8.34
C PRO A 198 -4.58 18.10 -9.31
N PHE A 199 -4.26 18.10 -10.61
CA PHE A 199 -4.96 18.87 -11.63
C PHE A 199 -5.35 17.99 -12.83
N GLN A 200 -6.58 18.08 -13.32
CA GLN A 200 -7.01 17.27 -14.49
C GLN A 200 -6.48 17.78 -15.85
N PHE A 201 -5.83 18.94 -15.88
CA PHE A 201 -5.23 19.50 -17.10
C PHE A 201 -3.71 19.21 -17.25
N MET A 202 -3.05 18.69 -16.22
CA MET A 202 -1.60 18.37 -16.25
C MET A 202 -1.26 17.09 -15.48
N GLY A 203 -0.07 16.53 -15.69
CA GLY A 203 0.37 15.28 -15.07
C GLY A 203 0.00 14.02 -15.86
N PRO A 204 0.36 12.82 -15.39
CA PRO A 204 0.18 11.57 -16.11
C PRO A 204 -1.28 11.31 -16.47
N LYS A 205 -1.58 11.12 -17.75
CA LYS A 205 -2.89 10.68 -18.25
C LYS A 205 -2.84 9.18 -18.49
N ARG A 206 -3.88 8.45 -18.08
CA ARG A 206 -4.02 7.03 -18.42
C ARG A 206 -4.18 6.86 -19.93
N TYR A 207 -3.55 5.83 -20.48
CA TYR A 207 -3.73 5.45 -21.88
C TYR A 207 -4.79 4.35 -22.05
N ARG A 208 -5.15 3.65 -20.97
CA ARG A 208 -6.36 2.83 -20.88
C ARG A 208 -7.33 3.38 -19.84
N GLY A 209 -8.57 3.64 -20.24
CA GLY A 209 -9.63 4.12 -19.36
C GLY A 209 -10.07 3.06 -18.34
N PRO A 210 -10.76 3.45 -17.25
CA PRO A 210 -11.35 2.48 -16.34
C PRO A 210 -12.44 1.68 -17.06
N PRO A 211 -12.58 0.37 -16.79
CA PRO A 211 -13.54 -0.50 -17.48
C PRO A 211 -15.00 -0.28 -17.04
N CYS A 212 -15.23 0.45 -15.95
CA CYS A 212 -16.55 0.84 -15.46
C CYS A 212 -16.48 2.20 -14.75
N SER A 213 -17.64 2.82 -14.53
CA SER A 213 -17.76 3.99 -13.65
C SER A 213 -17.92 3.57 -12.18
N VAL A 214 -17.83 4.55 -11.27
CA VAL A 214 -18.06 4.30 -9.83
C VAL A 214 -19.50 3.87 -9.58
N GLU A 215 -20.47 4.36 -10.35
CA GLU A 215 -21.91 4.02 -10.25
C GLU A 215 -22.21 2.57 -10.67
N GLN A 216 -21.35 1.99 -11.51
CA GLN A 216 -21.50 0.63 -12.02
C GLN A 216 -20.84 -0.42 -11.13
N LEU A 217 -20.06 -0.03 -10.11
CA LEU A 217 -19.48 -0.99 -9.16
C LEU A 217 -20.60 -1.74 -8.41
N PRO A 218 -20.37 -2.98 -7.96
CA PRO A 218 -21.22 -3.58 -6.94
C PRO A 218 -21.10 -2.80 -5.62
N ARG A 219 -21.84 -3.21 -4.58
CA ARG A 219 -21.62 -2.71 -3.22
C ARG A 219 -20.15 -2.89 -2.85
N ILE A 220 -19.53 -1.87 -2.25
CA ILE A 220 -18.14 -1.93 -1.76
C ILE A 220 -18.20 -1.75 -0.24
N ASP A 221 -17.64 -2.72 0.49
CA ASP A 221 -17.62 -2.73 1.95
C ASP A 221 -16.34 -2.07 2.48
N ALA A 222 -15.22 -2.27 1.78
CA ALA A 222 -13.91 -1.79 2.19
C ALA A 222 -13.13 -1.19 1.02
N VAL A 223 -12.47 -0.05 1.25
CA VAL A 223 -11.40 0.46 0.39
C VAL A 223 -10.06 0.34 1.12
N LEU A 224 -9.05 -0.19 0.44
CA LEU A 224 -7.68 -0.27 0.94
C LEU A 224 -6.81 0.75 0.21
N ILE A 225 -6.26 1.72 0.95
CA ILE A 225 -5.28 2.68 0.41
C ILE A 225 -3.89 2.22 0.81
N SER A 226 -2.98 2.01 -0.12
CA SER A 226 -1.60 1.62 0.18
C SER A 226 -0.74 2.81 0.60
N HIS A 227 -0.88 3.97 -0.07
CA HIS A 227 -0.09 5.16 0.19
C HIS A 227 -0.68 6.41 -0.48
N SER A 228 -0.03 7.55 -0.33
CA SER A 228 -0.63 8.84 -0.65
C SER A 228 -0.45 9.32 -2.10
N HIS A 229 0.20 8.60 -3.00
CA HIS A 229 0.45 9.11 -4.36
C HIS A 229 -0.84 9.27 -5.18
N PHE A 230 -0.82 10.17 -6.17
CA PHE A 230 -2.02 10.55 -6.94
C PHE A 230 -2.61 9.43 -7.80
N ASP A 231 -1.79 8.44 -8.18
CA ASP A 231 -2.22 7.26 -8.91
C ASP A 231 -2.82 6.16 -8.02
N HIS A 232 -2.76 6.32 -6.69
CA HIS A 232 -3.30 5.37 -5.70
C HIS A 232 -4.38 5.98 -4.79
N LEU A 233 -4.26 7.28 -4.51
CA LEU A 233 -5.22 8.08 -3.74
C LEU A 233 -5.73 9.24 -4.59
N ASP A 234 -6.71 8.95 -5.44
CA ASP A 234 -7.35 9.90 -6.34
C ASP A 234 -8.54 10.61 -5.66
N ALA A 235 -8.48 11.94 -5.60
CA ALA A 235 -9.51 12.74 -4.94
C ALA A 235 -10.88 12.64 -5.63
N GLY A 236 -10.91 12.48 -6.97
CA GLY A 236 -12.16 12.30 -7.71
C GLY A 236 -12.84 10.99 -7.35
N SER A 237 -12.06 9.91 -7.31
CA SER A 237 -12.54 8.58 -6.91
C SER A 237 -13.03 8.54 -5.47
N VAL A 238 -12.29 9.16 -4.54
CA VAL A 238 -12.72 9.28 -3.14
C VAL A 238 -14.05 10.01 -3.03
N ALA A 239 -14.20 11.15 -3.71
CA ALA A 239 -15.44 11.91 -3.69
C ALA A 239 -16.62 11.11 -4.26
N SER A 240 -16.45 10.45 -5.41
CA SER A 240 -17.50 9.64 -6.03
C SER A 240 -17.89 8.42 -5.20
N LEU A 241 -16.92 7.71 -4.62
CA LEU A 241 -17.18 6.56 -3.76
C LEU A 241 -17.90 6.97 -2.47
N ASN A 242 -17.43 8.05 -1.83
CA ASN A 242 -18.07 8.57 -0.62
C ASN A 242 -19.49 9.08 -0.90
N ALA A 243 -19.72 9.75 -2.03
CA ALA A 243 -21.05 10.19 -2.43
C ALA A 243 -22.02 9.03 -2.68
N ARG A 244 -21.50 7.89 -3.17
CA ARG A 244 -22.32 6.71 -3.48
C ARG A 244 -22.61 5.84 -2.26
N PHE A 245 -21.59 5.55 -1.44
CA PHE A 245 -21.69 4.55 -0.37
C PHE A 245 -21.73 5.16 1.04
N GLY A 246 -21.34 6.43 1.21
CA GLY A 246 -21.39 7.14 2.48
C GLY A 246 -20.69 6.40 3.62
N GLY A 247 -21.29 6.44 4.81
CA GLY A 247 -20.75 5.82 6.03
C GLY A 247 -20.75 4.28 6.05
N GLU A 248 -21.43 3.63 5.09
CA GLU A 248 -21.39 2.16 4.96
C GLU A 248 -20.03 1.67 4.45
N LEU A 249 -19.35 2.48 3.63
CA LEU A 249 -18.02 2.17 3.11
C LEU A 249 -16.94 2.46 4.16
N ARG A 250 -16.17 1.45 4.54
CA ARG A 250 -15.01 1.62 5.42
C ARG A 250 -13.74 1.86 4.61
N TRP A 251 -13.00 2.92 4.96
CA TRP A 251 -11.70 3.24 4.38
C TRP A 251 -10.58 2.76 5.31
N PHE A 252 -9.71 1.87 4.84
CA PHE A 252 -8.51 1.46 5.55
C PHE A 252 -7.30 2.18 4.96
N VAL A 253 -6.58 2.92 5.79
CA VAL A 253 -5.48 3.79 5.35
C VAL A 253 -4.27 3.70 6.31
N PRO A 254 -3.04 3.83 5.82
CA PRO A 254 -1.85 3.97 6.67
C PRO A 254 -1.88 5.24 7.53
N LEU A 255 -1.15 5.22 8.65
CA LEU A 255 -0.95 6.39 9.53
C LEU A 255 -0.67 7.70 8.80
N GLY A 256 -1.32 8.78 9.22
CA GLY A 256 -1.21 10.13 8.66
C GLY A 256 -2.13 10.45 7.47
N LEU A 257 -3.03 9.54 7.07
CA LEU A 257 -3.99 9.76 5.97
C LEU A 257 -5.43 10.01 6.42
N MET A 258 -5.79 9.68 7.66
CA MET A 258 -7.16 9.85 8.16
C MET A 258 -7.64 11.29 8.05
N ASP A 259 -6.85 12.26 8.49
CA ASP A 259 -7.20 13.68 8.42
C ASP A 259 -7.52 14.13 6.99
N TRP A 260 -6.79 13.61 5.99
CA TRP A 260 -7.05 13.93 4.59
C TRP A 260 -8.39 13.34 4.10
N LEU A 261 -8.69 12.08 4.43
CA LEU A 261 -9.95 11.42 4.07
C LEU A 261 -11.15 12.08 4.79
N VAL A 262 -11.02 12.41 6.07
CA VAL A 262 -12.07 13.09 6.85
C VAL A 262 -12.36 14.48 6.26
N LYS A 263 -11.33 15.22 5.84
CA LYS A 263 -11.50 16.51 5.13
C LYS A 263 -12.19 16.37 3.77
N MET A 264 -12.12 15.20 3.14
CA MET A 264 -12.86 14.86 1.92
C MET A 264 -14.31 14.41 2.21
N GLY A 265 -14.72 14.36 3.48
CA GLY A 265 -16.07 14.01 3.91
C GLY A 265 -16.27 12.52 4.21
N CYS A 266 -15.21 11.72 4.26
CA CYS A 266 -15.31 10.30 4.62
C CYS A 266 -15.49 10.15 6.15
N GLU A 267 -16.58 9.51 6.57
CA GLU A 267 -16.95 9.39 7.99
C GLU A 267 -16.41 8.11 8.65
N ASN A 268 -16.26 7.03 7.87
CA ASN A 268 -15.85 5.71 8.35
C ASN A 268 -14.44 5.38 7.88
N VAL A 269 -13.45 6.01 8.53
CA VAL A 269 -12.02 5.85 8.22
C VAL A 269 -11.33 5.10 9.36
N MET A 270 -10.50 4.13 9.02
CA MET A 270 -9.65 3.38 9.93
C MET A 270 -8.20 3.59 9.54
N GLU A 271 -7.45 4.22 10.44
CA GLU A 271 -6.03 4.48 10.28
C GLU A 271 -5.22 3.44 11.05
N LEU A 272 -4.21 2.84 10.41
CA LEU A 272 -3.44 1.75 11.00
C LEU A 272 -1.94 1.94 10.77
N ASP A 273 -1.15 1.62 11.79
CA ASP A 273 0.28 1.36 11.66
C ASP A 273 0.53 -0.03 11.07
N TRP A 274 1.77 -0.31 10.67
CA TRP A 274 2.17 -1.66 10.31
C TRP A 274 1.91 -2.63 11.46
N TRP A 275 1.38 -3.80 11.08
CA TRP A 275 0.96 -4.90 11.95
C TRP A 275 -0.26 -4.61 12.82
N GLU A 276 -0.86 -3.42 12.72
CA GLU A 276 -2.16 -3.17 13.32
C GLU A 276 -3.28 -3.74 12.44
N GLU A 277 -4.33 -4.19 13.12
CA GLU A 277 -5.44 -4.92 12.51
C GLU A 277 -6.78 -4.30 12.87
N ASN A 278 -7.73 -4.38 11.96
CA ASN A 278 -9.13 -4.05 12.22
C ASN A 278 -10.06 -4.88 11.30
N CYS A 279 -11.37 -4.67 11.38
CA CYS A 279 -12.36 -5.38 10.55
C CYS A 279 -13.41 -4.41 10.02
N VAL A 280 -14.24 -4.84 9.07
CA VAL A 280 -15.46 -4.10 8.69
C VAL A 280 -16.56 -4.43 9.71
N PRO A 281 -17.30 -3.45 10.28
CA PRO A 281 -18.36 -3.74 11.24
C PRO A 281 -19.43 -4.64 10.60
N GLY A 282 -19.78 -5.73 11.28
CA GLY A 282 -20.70 -6.75 10.74
C GLY A 282 -20.00 -7.88 9.97
N HIS A 283 -18.71 -7.75 9.69
CA HIS A 283 -17.85 -8.77 9.08
C HIS A 283 -16.62 -9.05 9.96
N ASP A 284 -16.84 -9.25 11.26
CA ASP A 284 -15.79 -9.40 12.29
C ASP A 284 -14.88 -10.62 12.07
N ASN A 285 -15.27 -11.54 11.19
CA ASN A 285 -14.51 -12.73 10.79
C ASN A 285 -13.47 -12.44 9.69
N VAL A 286 -13.47 -11.24 9.09
CA VAL A 286 -12.49 -10.82 8.08
C VAL A 286 -11.61 -9.72 8.68
N THR A 287 -10.33 -10.05 8.88
CA THR A 287 -9.35 -9.14 9.49
C THR A 287 -8.51 -8.46 8.41
N PHE A 288 -8.42 -7.14 8.47
CA PHE A 288 -7.58 -6.31 7.62
C PHE A 288 -6.37 -5.86 8.43
N VAL A 289 -5.18 -6.20 7.96
CA VAL A 289 -3.91 -5.86 8.60
C VAL A 289 -3.13 -4.95 7.67
N CYS A 290 -2.74 -3.76 8.15
CA CYS A 290 -1.78 -2.94 7.42
C CYS A 290 -0.41 -3.59 7.59
N THR A 291 0.26 -3.98 6.51
CA THR A 291 1.56 -4.64 6.55
C THR A 291 2.63 -3.77 5.91
N PRO A 292 3.93 -3.97 6.21
CA PRO A 292 4.96 -3.11 5.64
C PRO A 292 5.09 -3.22 4.12
N SER A 293 5.61 -2.16 3.51
CA SER A 293 6.17 -2.16 2.15
C SER A 293 7.37 -1.21 2.10
N GLN A 294 8.24 -1.34 1.09
CA GLN A 294 9.37 -0.43 0.90
C GLN A 294 9.03 0.65 -0.13
N HIS A 295 8.44 1.75 0.32
CA HIS A 295 8.03 2.86 -0.54
C HIS A 295 8.10 4.21 0.18
N TRP A 296 7.34 5.19 -0.27
CA TRP A 296 7.28 6.55 0.28
C TRP A 296 5.92 7.20 -0.04
N SER A 297 5.64 8.33 0.62
CA SER A 297 4.39 9.07 0.46
C SER A 297 4.68 10.55 0.20
N LYS A 298 3.95 11.18 -0.72
CA LYS A 298 3.96 12.63 -0.97
C LYS A 298 2.73 13.06 -1.76
N ARG A 299 2.21 14.26 -1.51
CA ARG A 299 1.16 14.90 -2.33
C ARG A 299 1.47 16.35 -2.67
N THR A 300 2.27 17.01 -1.84
CA THR A 300 2.61 18.43 -1.96
C THR A 300 4.12 18.65 -1.86
N GLY A 301 4.56 19.89 -2.04
CA GLY A 301 5.99 20.22 -1.96
C GLY A 301 6.64 19.96 -0.59
N TRP A 302 5.87 19.76 0.48
CA TRP A 302 6.35 19.84 1.86
C TRP A 302 5.98 18.64 2.75
N ASP A 303 5.26 17.66 2.21
CA ASP A 303 4.66 16.55 2.95
C ASP A 303 5.33 15.19 2.74
N ASP A 304 6.58 15.18 2.25
CA ASP A 304 7.36 13.94 2.08
C ASP A 304 7.31 13.08 3.34
N ASN A 305 6.77 11.87 3.23
CA ASN A 305 6.66 10.90 4.30
C ASN A 305 5.99 11.45 5.58
N LYS A 306 5.06 12.40 5.46
CA LYS A 306 4.18 12.80 6.57
C LYS A 306 3.08 11.78 6.84
N SER A 307 2.72 10.98 5.85
CA SER A 307 1.95 9.76 6.02
C SER A 307 2.80 8.54 5.74
N LEU A 308 2.41 7.43 6.34
CA LEU A 308 2.97 6.11 6.12
C LEU A 308 2.53 5.56 4.75
N TRP A 309 3.16 4.47 4.34
CA TRP A 309 2.83 3.65 3.18
C TRP A 309 2.78 2.21 3.64
N GLY A 310 2.11 1.32 2.92
CA GLY A 310 2.09 -0.09 3.28
C GLY A 310 1.45 -0.98 2.23
N SER A 311 1.48 -2.26 2.55
CA SER A 311 0.70 -3.31 1.93
C SER A 311 -0.49 -3.67 2.83
N TRP A 312 -1.37 -4.54 2.37
CA TRP A 312 -2.52 -5.00 3.14
C TRP A 312 -2.63 -6.53 3.10
N SER A 313 -2.76 -7.15 4.27
CA SER A 313 -3.13 -8.56 4.41
C SER A 313 -4.59 -8.66 4.86
N VAL A 314 -5.42 -9.34 4.09
CA VAL A 314 -6.84 -9.57 4.40
C VAL A 314 -7.05 -11.05 4.71
N LEU A 315 -7.45 -11.33 5.94
CA LEU A 315 -7.49 -12.66 6.53
C LEU A 315 -8.94 -13.06 6.79
N GLY A 316 -9.48 -13.92 5.94
CA GLY A 316 -10.79 -14.55 6.11
C GLY A 316 -10.70 -15.94 6.73
N PRO A 317 -11.85 -16.56 7.05
CA PRO A 317 -11.90 -17.94 7.54
C PRO A 317 -11.44 -18.97 6.51
N SER A 318 -11.75 -18.77 5.23
CA SER A 318 -11.47 -19.71 4.14
C SER A 318 -10.40 -19.18 3.19
N PHE A 319 -10.42 -17.88 2.92
CA PHE A 319 -9.52 -17.24 1.95
C PHE A 319 -8.65 -16.15 2.58
N ARG A 320 -7.44 -15.98 2.05
CA ARG A 320 -6.54 -14.88 2.39
C ARG A 320 -6.09 -14.15 1.13
N PHE A 321 -6.17 -12.82 1.18
CA PHE A 321 -5.76 -11.93 0.10
C PHE A 321 -4.62 -11.00 0.56
N PHE A 322 -3.64 -10.78 -0.29
CA PHE A 322 -2.58 -9.79 -0.08
C PHE A 322 -2.59 -8.72 -1.16
N PHE A 323 -2.46 -7.46 -0.78
CA PHE A 323 -2.28 -6.34 -1.69
C PHE A 323 -0.96 -5.63 -1.41
N ALA A 324 -0.02 -5.68 -2.35
CA ALA A 324 1.34 -5.18 -2.14
C ALA A 324 1.43 -3.64 -2.07
N GLY A 325 0.48 -2.93 -2.68
CA GLY A 325 0.67 -1.51 -3.01
C GLY A 325 1.87 -1.30 -3.93
N ASP A 326 2.44 -0.10 -3.88
CA ASP A 326 3.76 0.15 -4.46
C ASP A 326 4.86 -0.23 -3.48
N THR A 327 5.91 -0.85 -4.02
CA THR A 327 7.04 -1.30 -3.21
C THR A 327 8.27 -1.61 -4.05
N GLY A 328 9.45 -1.30 -3.50
CA GLY A 328 10.68 -2.01 -3.84
C GLY A 328 10.74 -3.37 -3.11
N TYR A 329 11.67 -4.23 -3.50
CA TYR A 329 11.86 -5.49 -2.79
C TYR A 329 12.50 -5.27 -1.41
N CYS A 330 12.00 -5.94 -0.38
CA CYS A 330 12.52 -5.91 0.99
C CYS A 330 12.22 -7.22 1.75
N SER A 331 12.90 -7.44 2.87
CA SER A 331 12.75 -8.67 3.67
C SER A 331 11.38 -8.84 4.31
N SER A 332 10.59 -7.77 4.42
CA SER A 332 9.28 -7.81 5.09
C SER A 332 8.29 -8.77 4.43
N PHE A 333 8.44 -9.08 3.13
CA PHE A 333 7.55 -10.04 2.47
C PHE A 333 7.69 -11.46 3.05
N GLN A 334 8.89 -11.83 3.51
CA GLN A 334 9.12 -13.10 4.21
C GLN A 334 8.54 -13.09 5.62
N GLU A 335 8.57 -11.94 6.31
CA GLU A 335 7.91 -11.76 7.61
C GLU A 335 6.39 -11.91 7.46
N ILE A 336 5.81 -11.25 6.45
CA ILE A 336 4.38 -11.33 6.12
C ILE A 336 3.99 -12.77 5.76
N GLY A 337 4.76 -13.44 4.89
CA GLY A 337 4.50 -14.82 4.49
C GLY A 337 4.59 -15.81 5.65
N ARG A 338 5.57 -15.67 6.56
CA ARG A 338 5.66 -16.50 7.77
C ARG A 338 4.49 -16.29 8.73
N ARG A 339 4.04 -15.04 8.89
CA ARG A 339 3.02 -14.68 9.87
C ARG A 339 1.61 -14.97 9.40
N PHE A 340 1.32 -14.71 8.12
CA PHE A 340 -0.03 -14.72 7.57
C PHE A 340 -0.22 -15.66 6.38
N GLY A 341 0.86 -16.20 5.83
CA GLY A 341 0.78 -17.15 4.72
C GLY A 341 0.23 -18.53 5.14
N PRO A 342 -0.07 -19.39 4.16
CA PRO A 342 -0.08 -19.09 2.72
C PRO A 342 -1.28 -18.20 2.34
N PHE A 343 -1.09 -17.32 1.34
CA PHE A 343 -2.16 -16.51 0.77
C PHE A 343 -2.79 -17.22 -0.43
N ASP A 344 -4.10 -17.09 -0.63
CA ASP A 344 -4.78 -17.66 -1.79
C ASP A 344 -4.58 -16.80 -3.03
N LEU A 345 -4.60 -15.48 -2.87
CA LEU A 345 -4.31 -14.52 -3.94
C LEU A 345 -3.44 -13.36 -3.42
N ALA A 346 -2.45 -12.96 -4.20
CA ALA A 346 -1.72 -11.70 -3.99
C ALA A 346 -1.79 -10.78 -5.22
N ALA A 347 -2.15 -9.52 -5.05
CA ALA A 347 -2.03 -8.48 -6.08
C ALA A 347 -0.68 -7.76 -5.94
N ILE A 348 0.21 -7.94 -6.93
CA ILE A 348 1.62 -7.52 -6.86
C ILE A 348 1.98 -6.66 -8.10
N PRO A 349 2.61 -5.48 -7.93
CA PRO A 349 2.99 -4.62 -9.04
C PRO A 349 4.07 -5.26 -9.90
N ILE A 350 4.00 -5.04 -11.21
CA ILE A 350 5.04 -5.46 -12.16
C ILE A 350 5.54 -4.32 -13.05
N GLY A 351 5.00 -3.11 -12.92
CA GLY A 351 5.33 -1.94 -13.73
C GLY A 351 6.13 -0.88 -12.96
N ALA A 352 6.41 0.23 -13.63
CA ALA A 352 7.10 1.41 -13.10
C ALA A 352 8.55 1.19 -12.64
N TYR A 353 9.25 0.23 -13.24
CA TYR A 353 10.55 -0.21 -12.74
C TYR A 353 11.76 0.35 -13.50
N GLN A 354 11.62 0.96 -14.68
CA GLN A 354 12.77 1.52 -15.41
C GLN A 354 12.94 3.04 -15.26
N PRO A 355 14.19 3.52 -15.14
CA PRO A 355 15.43 2.75 -15.08
C PRO A 355 15.72 2.24 -13.66
N ARG A 356 16.29 1.04 -13.55
CA ARG A 356 16.50 0.36 -12.25
C ARG A 356 17.36 1.17 -11.26
N TYR A 357 18.32 1.96 -11.73
CA TYR A 357 19.16 2.78 -10.84
C TYR A 357 18.41 3.91 -10.13
N VAL A 358 17.20 4.27 -10.61
CA VAL A 358 16.29 5.23 -9.97
C VAL A 358 15.14 4.51 -9.27
N MET A 359 14.56 3.51 -9.91
CA MET A 359 13.30 2.93 -9.46
C MET A 359 13.47 1.78 -8.46
N ARG A 360 14.60 1.08 -8.41
CA ARG A 360 14.77 -0.16 -7.61
C ARG A 360 14.47 -0.01 -6.12
N GLY A 361 14.72 1.16 -5.54
CA GLY A 361 14.41 1.41 -4.13
C GLY A 361 12.91 1.42 -3.82
N GLN A 362 12.05 1.70 -4.80
CA GLN A 362 10.64 2.05 -4.63
C GLN A 362 9.68 1.23 -5.50
N HIS A 363 10.18 0.58 -6.57
CA HIS A 363 9.40 -0.28 -7.46
C HIS A 363 10.18 -1.55 -7.80
N VAL A 364 9.53 -2.69 -7.61
CA VAL A 364 9.98 -4.00 -8.09
C VAL A 364 9.89 -4.09 -9.62
N ASP A 365 10.82 -4.82 -10.22
CA ASP A 365 10.64 -5.36 -11.56
C ASP A 365 9.91 -6.73 -11.51
N PRO A 366 9.52 -7.31 -12.66
CA PRO A 366 8.78 -8.57 -12.66
C PRO A 366 9.49 -9.74 -11.98
N GLU A 367 10.82 -9.79 -12.01
CA GLU A 367 11.63 -10.80 -11.31
C GLU A 367 11.54 -10.65 -9.79
N GLU A 368 11.69 -9.41 -9.28
CA GLU A 368 11.47 -9.11 -7.86
C GLU A 368 10.00 -9.34 -7.46
N ALA A 369 9.03 -9.11 -8.35
CA ALA A 369 7.62 -9.42 -8.11
C ALA A 369 7.37 -10.93 -7.94
N VAL A 370 8.00 -11.78 -8.76
CA VAL A 370 7.96 -13.25 -8.59
C VAL A 370 8.60 -13.66 -7.26
N GLN A 371 9.68 -12.99 -6.83
CA GLN A 371 10.27 -13.25 -5.52
C GLN A 371 9.29 -12.90 -4.37
N ILE A 372 8.56 -11.78 -4.47
CA ILE A 372 7.51 -11.42 -3.50
C ILE A 372 6.42 -12.50 -3.46
N HIS A 373 5.96 -12.99 -4.62
CA HIS A 373 4.98 -14.08 -4.69
C HIS A 373 5.44 -15.32 -3.89
N GLN A 374 6.70 -15.71 -4.03
CA GLN A 374 7.28 -16.85 -3.29
C GLN A 374 7.42 -16.55 -1.79
N ASP A 375 7.92 -15.36 -1.42
CA ASP A 375 8.16 -14.98 -0.03
C ASP A 375 6.86 -14.87 0.78
N LEU A 376 5.77 -14.43 0.14
CA LEU A 376 4.42 -14.42 0.71
C LEU A 376 3.80 -15.82 0.83
N GLN A 377 4.40 -16.84 0.21
CA GLN A 377 3.80 -18.16 0.06
C GLN A 377 2.41 -18.08 -0.61
N ALA A 378 2.28 -17.21 -1.62
CA ALA A 378 1.02 -17.03 -2.34
C ALA A 378 0.78 -18.22 -3.28
N LYS A 379 -0.43 -18.79 -3.27
CA LYS A 379 -0.82 -19.85 -4.21
C LYS A 379 -0.97 -19.31 -5.62
N GLN A 380 -1.59 -18.13 -5.74
CA GLN A 380 -1.72 -17.39 -6.99
C GLN A 380 -1.45 -15.90 -6.77
N SER A 381 -1.01 -15.23 -7.82
CA SER A 381 -0.88 -13.77 -7.86
C SER A 381 -1.48 -13.16 -9.13
N VAL A 382 -1.99 -11.95 -9.01
CA VAL A 382 -2.44 -11.12 -10.13
C VAL A 382 -1.54 -9.89 -10.28
N ALA A 383 -1.13 -9.62 -11.51
CA ALA A 383 -0.24 -8.49 -11.83
C ALA A 383 -1.01 -7.17 -11.85
N ILE A 384 -0.49 -6.15 -11.17
CA ILE A 384 -1.05 -4.79 -11.11
C ILE A 384 -0.02 -3.71 -11.49
N HIS A 385 -0.42 -2.42 -11.42
CA HIS A 385 0.38 -1.21 -11.68
C HIS A 385 0.81 -0.96 -13.14
N TRP A 386 0.82 -1.99 -13.97
CA TRP A 386 1.20 -1.89 -15.39
C TRP A 386 0.02 -1.58 -16.32
N GLY A 387 0.30 -1.36 -17.60
CA GLY A 387 -0.74 -1.35 -18.65
C GLY A 387 -1.73 -0.18 -18.61
N THR A 388 -1.55 0.82 -17.75
CA THR A 388 -2.58 1.86 -17.50
C THR A 388 -2.05 3.29 -17.59
N PHE A 389 -0.96 3.59 -16.88
CA PHE A 389 -0.27 4.87 -16.90
C PHE A 389 1.20 4.68 -17.31
N ALA A 390 1.76 5.63 -18.05
CA ALA A 390 3.19 5.65 -18.35
C ALA A 390 3.92 6.41 -17.22
N LEU A 391 4.26 5.72 -16.14
CA LEU A 391 4.89 6.31 -14.94
C LEU A 391 6.42 6.19 -14.92
N ALA A 392 6.96 5.34 -15.79
CA ALA A 392 8.37 5.04 -15.92
C ALA A 392 8.72 4.82 -17.41
N TYR A 393 9.93 4.32 -17.68
CA TYR A 393 10.50 4.31 -19.03
C TYR A 393 10.48 2.94 -19.71
N GLU A 394 10.04 1.86 -19.06
CA GLU A 394 9.88 0.56 -19.72
C GLU A 394 8.79 0.61 -20.78
N ASN A 395 8.94 -0.17 -21.84
CA ASN A 395 7.88 -0.35 -22.83
C ASN A 395 6.60 -0.87 -22.15
N TYR A 396 5.45 -0.29 -22.46
CA TYR A 396 4.16 -0.63 -21.83
C TYR A 396 3.75 -2.11 -21.91
N LEU A 397 4.29 -2.90 -22.86
CA LEU A 397 4.06 -4.35 -22.99
C LEU A 397 5.22 -5.21 -22.46
N GLU A 398 6.32 -4.61 -22.00
CA GLU A 398 7.44 -5.35 -21.42
C GLU A 398 7.08 -6.09 -20.11
N PRO A 399 6.27 -5.53 -19.18
CA PRO A 399 6.05 -6.15 -17.88
C PRO A 399 5.50 -7.59 -17.94
N PRO A 400 4.44 -7.92 -18.71
CA PRO A 400 3.95 -9.29 -18.83
C PRO A 400 4.94 -10.26 -19.45
N VAL A 401 5.78 -9.79 -20.39
CA VAL A 401 6.79 -10.61 -21.05
C VAL A 401 7.84 -11.02 -20.02
N ARG A 402 8.39 -10.06 -19.28
CA ARG A 402 9.39 -10.31 -18.23
C ARG A 402 8.81 -11.11 -17.06
N LEU A 403 7.54 -10.92 -16.71
CA LEU A 403 6.86 -11.75 -15.70
C LEU A 403 6.88 -13.23 -16.11
N ARG A 404 6.49 -13.53 -17.36
CA ARG A 404 6.47 -14.91 -17.86
C ARG A 404 7.88 -15.53 -17.88
N GLU A 405 8.88 -14.77 -18.31
CA GLU A 405 10.28 -15.21 -18.29
C GLU A 405 10.79 -15.48 -16.86
N ALA A 406 10.44 -14.61 -15.90
CA ALA A 406 10.79 -14.78 -14.49
C ALA A 406 10.16 -16.05 -13.87
N LEU A 407 8.89 -16.34 -14.21
CA LEU A 407 8.21 -17.56 -13.77
C LEU A 407 8.90 -18.81 -14.32
N GLU A 408 9.21 -18.81 -15.62
CA GLU A 408 9.91 -19.92 -16.28
C GLU A 408 11.28 -20.17 -15.65
N GLN A 409 12.07 -19.11 -15.41
CA GLN A 409 13.38 -19.21 -14.75
C GLN A 409 13.31 -19.79 -13.33
N LYS A 410 12.19 -19.56 -12.62
CA LYS A 410 11.95 -20.06 -11.26
C LYS A 410 11.25 -21.42 -11.25
N GLY A 411 10.93 -22.00 -12.40
CA GLY A 411 10.20 -23.27 -12.51
C GLY A 411 8.75 -23.19 -12.00
N LEU A 412 8.16 -21.98 -12.00
CA LEU A 412 6.79 -21.75 -11.57
C LEU A 412 5.82 -21.86 -12.73
N LYS A 413 4.60 -22.30 -12.43
CA LYS A 413 3.55 -22.45 -13.43
C LYS A 413 3.01 -21.08 -13.85
N PRO A 414 2.74 -20.81 -15.15
CA PRO A 414 2.19 -19.53 -15.59
C PRO A 414 0.89 -19.11 -14.87
N GLU A 415 0.07 -20.08 -14.47
CA GLU A 415 -1.16 -19.84 -13.70
C GLU A 415 -0.94 -19.43 -12.24
N SER A 416 0.27 -19.58 -11.70
CA SER A 416 0.61 -19.14 -10.34
C SER A 416 0.80 -17.63 -10.23
N PHE A 417 1.11 -16.93 -11.32
CA PHE A 417 1.15 -15.47 -11.35
C PHE A 417 0.76 -14.98 -12.74
N PHE A 418 -0.46 -14.46 -12.84
CA PHE A 418 -1.10 -14.14 -14.11
C PHE A 418 -1.38 -12.65 -14.28
N THR A 419 -1.53 -12.23 -15.53
CA THR A 419 -2.07 -10.94 -15.92
C THR A 419 -3.55 -11.08 -16.28
N LEU A 420 -4.31 -10.01 -16.15
CA LEU A 420 -5.67 -9.88 -16.65
C LEU A 420 -5.72 -8.76 -17.68
N HIS A 421 -6.74 -8.76 -18.55
CA HIS A 421 -7.12 -7.57 -19.29
C HIS A 421 -7.87 -6.57 -18.39
N HIS A 422 -7.88 -5.29 -18.76
CA HIS A 422 -8.65 -4.29 -18.02
C HIS A 422 -10.13 -4.67 -18.00
N GLY A 423 -10.73 -4.79 -16.82
CA GLY A 423 -12.11 -5.20 -16.61
C GLY A 423 -12.35 -6.72 -16.62
N GLU A 424 -11.33 -7.53 -16.88
CA GLU A 424 -11.44 -8.97 -16.79
C GLU A 424 -11.51 -9.43 -15.32
N SER A 425 -12.29 -10.49 -15.11
CA SER A 425 -12.48 -11.11 -13.79
C SER A 425 -12.07 -12.57 -13.83
N ARG A 426 -11.46 -13.04 -12.74
CA ARG A 426 -11.08 -14.43 -12.55
C ARG A 426 -11.56 -14.95 -11.21
N LEU A 427 -12.23 -16.09 -11.25
CA LEU A 427 -12.55 -16.87 -10.06
C LEU A 427 -11.31 -17.71 -9.69
N ILE A 428 -10.81 -17.51 -8.47
CA ILE A 428 -9.60 -18.16 -7.96
C ILE A 428 -9.94 -19.50 -7.33
N ALA A 429 -10.95 -19.49 -6.47
CA ALA A 429 -11.44 -20.67 -5.78
C ALA A 429 -12.93 -20.52 -5.49
N THR A 430 -13.63 -21.64 -5.47
CA THR A 430 -15.00 -21.75 -4.95
C THR A 430 -14.94 -22.44 -3.60
N ARG A 431 -15.90 -22.12 -2.72
CA ARG A 431 -16.16 -22.98 -1.57
C ARG A 431 -16.81 -24.26 -2.12
N ASP A 432 -16.19 -25.42 -1.91
CA ASP A 432 -16.93 -26.67 -2.10
C ASP A 432 -18.10 -26.64 -1.10
N PRO A 433 -19.35 -26.86 -1.54
CA PRO A 433 -20.43 -27.04 -0.58
C PRO A 433 -20.08 -28.24 0.28
N ASP A 434 -20.04 -28.04 1.60
CA ASP A 434 -19.77 -29.09 2.57
C ASP A 434 -20.68 -30.30 2.24
N VAL A 435 -20.08 -31.42 1.83
CA VAL A 435 -20.80 -32.66 1.43
C VAL A 435 -21.41 -33.39 2.65
N PHE A 436 -21.46 -32.73 3.79
CA PHE A 436 -22.03 -33.25 5.03
C PHE A 436 -22.77 -32.15 5.79
N ASP A 437 -24.00 -31.84 5.34
CA ASP A 437 -25.05 -31.28 6.20
C ASP A 437 -26.25 -32.24 6.21
#